data_AF-A0AAJ1JE72-F1
#
_entry.id   AF-A0AAJ1JE72-F1
#
_cell.length_a   1.000
_cell.length_b   1.000
_cell.length_c   1.000
_cell.angle_alpha   90.00
_cell.angle_beta   90.00
_cell.angle_gamma   90.00
#
_symmetry.space_group_name_H-M   'P 1'
#
loop_
_entity.id
_entity.type
_entity.pdbx_description
1 polymer ?
#
loop_
_entity_poly.entity_id
_entity_poly.type
_entity_poly.pdbx_seq_one_letter_code
_entity_poly.pdbx_strand_id
1 'polypeptide(L)' 'MSRKSIGISNDRYLKIERAAVDITAKTGKVTKWSEIVNFLIDEYLQEAKLDMISKDDKEKK' A
#
# COMPACT_ATOMS: atom_id res chain seq x y z
N MET A 1 -12.66 7.99 16.66
CA MET A 1 -11.53 8.16 15.72
C MET A 1 -12.02 8.82 14.44
N SER A 2 -11.34 9.86 13.95
CA SER A 2 -11.67 10.45 12.65
C SER A 2 -11.10 9.55 11.54
N ARG A 3 -11.91 9.19 10.55
CA ARG A 3 -11.45 8.45 9.38
C ARG A 3 -10.89 9.45 8.37
N LYS A 4 -9.72 9.17 7.81
CA LYS A 4 -9.13 9.93 6.69
C LYS A 4 -9.29 9.10 5.41
N SER A 5 -9.57 9.76 4.30
CA SER A 5 -9.61 9.15 2.97
C SER A 5 -8.35 9.50 2.20
N ILE A 6 -7.88 8.56 1.38
CA ILE A 6 -6.77 8.79 0.44
C ILE A 6 -7.30 8.64 -0.99
N GLY A 7 -6.89 9.54 -1.87
CA GLY A 7 -7.17 9.42 -3.31
C GLY A 7 -6.28 8.35 -3.92
N ILE A 8 -6.89 7.39 -4.63
CA ILE A 8 -6.20 6.32 -5.34
C ILE A 8 -6.73 6.29 -6.78
N SER A 9 -5.82 6.23 -7.75
CA SER A 9 -6.20 6.04 -9.15
C SER A 9 -6.75 4.63 -9.39
N ASN A 10 -7.63 4.48 -10.39
CA ASN A 10 -8.22 3.19 -10.73
C ASN A 10 -7.16 2.11 -11.02
N ASP A 11 -6.06 2.47 -11.68
CA ASP A 11 -4.98 1.51 -11.97
C ASP A 11 -4.30 0.99 -10.71
N ARG A 12 -4.07 1.87 -9.73
CA ARG A 12 -3.46 1.49 -8.46
C ARG A 12 -4.45 0.66 -7.64
N TYR A 13 -5.73 1.05 -7.62
CA TYR A 13 -6.79 0.26 -7.00
C TYR A 13 -6.84 -1.16 -7.57
N LEU A 14 -6.87 -1.31 -8.89
CA LEU A 14 -6.96 -2.60 -9.56
C LEU A 14 -5.75 -3.51 -9.26
N LYS A 15 -4.55 -2.94 -9.14
CA LYS A 15 -3.35 -3.70 -8.74
C LYS A 15 -3.49 -4.26 -7.32
N ILE A 16 -3.98 -3.46 -6.39
CA ILE A 16 -4.20 -3.90 -5.00
C ILE A 16 -5.32 -4.94 -4.94
N GLU A 17 -6.40 -4.73 -5.69
CA GLU A 17 -7.52 -5.67 -5.75
C GLU A 17 -7.08 -7.04 -6.27
N ARG A 18 -6.24 -7.08 -7.33
CA ARG A 18 -5.65 -8.33 -7.82
C ARG A 18 -4.78 -9.03 -6.77
N ALA A 19 -3.95 -8.28 -6.06
CA ALA A 19 -3.16 -8.84 -4.97
C ALA A 19 -4.05 -9.42 -3.85
N ALA A 20 -5.18 -8.77 -3.56
CA ALA A 20 -6.16 -9.28 -2.60
C ALA A 20 -6.76 -10.62 -3.06
N VAL A 21 -7.16 -10.71 -4.33
CA VAL A 21 -7.65 -11.96 -4.93
C VAL A 21 -6.60 -13.06 -4.84
N ASP A 22 -5.34 -12.77 -5.16
CA ASP A 22 -4.25 -13.73 -5.09
C ASP A 22 -3.99 -14.23 -3.66
N ILE A 23 -4.04 -13.35 -2.67
CA ILE A 23 -3.92 -13.71 -1.25
C ILE A 23 -5.09 -14.60 -0.85
N THR A 24 -6.33 -14.24 -1.24
CA THR A 24 -7.51 -15.04 -0.93
C THR A 24 -7.45 -16.42 -1.58
N ALA A 25 -7.03 -16.52 -2.83
CA ALA A 25 -6.87 -17.79 -3.52
C ALA A 25 -5.84 -18.70 -2.83
N LYS A 26 -4.75 -18.13 -2.30
CA LYS A 26 -3.68 -18.89 -1.63
C LYS A 26 -3.99 -19.24 -0.17
N THR A 27 -4.68 -18.37 0.55
CA THR A 27 -4.91 -18.50 2.00
C THR A 27 -6.29 -19.05 2.35
N GLY A 28 -7.22 -19.04 1.39
CA GLY A 28 -8.63 -19.36 1.61
C GLY A 28 -9.41 -18.30 2.41
N LYS A 29 -8.76 -17.20 2.81
CA LYS A 29 -9.39 -16.11 3.57
C LYS A 29 -9.67 -14.92 2.66
N VAL A 30 -10.90 -14.43 2.70
CA VAL A 30 -11.29 -13.23 1.95
C VAL A 30 -10.47 -12.04 2.47
N THR A 31 -9.66 -11.45 1.60
CA THR A 31 -8.80 -10.31 1.89
C THR A 31 -9.35 -9.12 1.14
N LYS A 32 -9.48 -7.98 1.82
CA LYS A 32 -9.93 -6.72 1.20
C LYS A 32 -8.74 -5.86 0.82
N TRP A 33 -8.85 -5.09 -0.26
CA TRP A 33 -7.81 -4.15 -0.67
C TRP A 33 -7.39 -3.18 0.46
N SER A 34 -8.36 -2.76 1.30
CA SER A 34 -8.09 -1.88 2.44
C SER A 34 -7.21 -2.52 3.50
N GLU A 35 -7.30 -3.84 3.69
CA GLU A 35 -6.46 -4.56 4.65
C GLU A 35 -5.00 -4.58 4.18
N ILE A 36 -4.78 -4.78 2.87
CA ILE A 36 -3.45 -4.67 2.27
C ILE A 36 -2.89 -3.27 2.46
N VAL A 37 -3.68 -2.22 2.20
CA VAL A 37 -3.22 -0.84 2.38
C VAL A 37 -2.85 -0.55 3.83
N ASN A 38 -3.66 -0.99 4.78
CA ASN A 38 -3.34 -0.82 6.20
C ASN A 38 -2.06 -1.58 6.56
N PHE A 39 -1.91 -2.83 6.13
CA PHE A 39 -0.71 -3.63 6.34
C PHE A 39 0.54 -2.94 5.77
N LEU A 40 0.45 -2.34 4.58
CA LEU A 40 1.55 -1.57 3.99
C LEU A 40 1.93 -0.36 4.86
N ILE A 41 0.95 0.32 5.44
CA ILE A 41 1.22 1.47 6.32
C ILE A 41 1.85 0.99 7.63
N ASP A 42 1.32 -0.07 8.23
CA ASP A 42 1.77 -0.51 9.55
C ASP A 42 3.18 -1.13 9.49
N GLU A 43 3.46 -1.95 8.46
CA GLU A 43 4.72 -2.68 8.36
C GLU A 43 5.81 -1.97 7.56
N TYR A 44 5.44 -1.17 6.54
CA TYR A 44 6.40 -0.62 5.58
C TYR A 44 6.54 0.91 5.60
N LEU A 45 5.89 1.62 6.54
CA LEU A 45 5.99 3.09 6.62
C LEU A 45 7.42 3.59 6.85
N GLN A 46 8.22 2.90 7.66
CA GLN A 46 9.61 3.35 7.93
C GLN A 46 10.49 3.25 6.69
N GLU A 47 10.39 2.16 5.94
CA GLU A 47 11.13 1.96 4.70
C GLU A 47 10.70 2.99 3.66
N ALA A 48 9.39 3.18 3.47
CA ALA A 48 8.86 4.19 2.55
C ALA A 48 9.37 5.60 2.88
N LYS A 49 9.45 5.95 4.17
CA LYS A 49 10.00 7.24 4.61
C LYS A 49 11.48 7.38 4.23
N LEU A 50 12.30 6.36 4.47
CA LEU A 50 13.74 6.38 4.16
C LEU A 50 13.99 6.46 2.65
N ASP A 51 13.21 5.73 1.86
CA ASP A 51 13.31 5.75 0.40
C ASP A 51 12.94 7.11 -0.18
N MET A 52 11.89 7.76 0.36
CA MET A 52 11.50 9.10 -0.06
C MET A 52 12.60 10.14 0.24
N ILE A 53 13.18 10.12 1.44
CA ILE A 53 14.30 11.00 1.79
C ILE A 53 15.48 10.76 0.84
N SER A 54 15.84 9.49 0.63
CA SER A 54 16.96 9.10 -0.21
C SER A 54 16.76 9.49 -1.68
N LYS A 55 15.52 9.51 -2.17
CA LYS A 55 15.20 9.93 -3.52
C LYS A 55 15.41 11.45 -3.70
N ASP A 56 14.91 12.24 -2.75
CA ASP A 56 15.05 13.69 -2.80
C ASP A 56 16.53 14.13 -2.69
N ASP A 57 17.33 13.41 -1.91
CA ASP A 57 18.77 13.68 -1.78
C ASP A 57 19.56 13.35 -3.06
N LYS A 58 19.08 12.38 -3.87
CA LYS A 58 19.67 12.07 -5.18
C LYS A 58 19.31 13.11 -6.24
N GLU A 59 18.11 13.68 -6.19
CA GLU A 59 17.67 14.70 -7.16
C GLU A 59 18.33 16.07 -6.91
N LYS A 60 18.89 16.31 -5.72
CA LYS A 60 19.60 17.55 -5.36
C LYS A 60 21.11 17.53 -5.66
N LYS A 61 21.69 16.37 -6.01
CA LYS A 61 23.09 16.23 -6.41
C LYS A 61 23.22 16.26 -7.93
#